data_AF-A0A8B7ANC9-F1
#
_entry.id   AF-A0A8B7ANC9-F1
#
_cell.length_a   1.000
_cell.length_b   1.000
_cell.length_c   1.000
_cell.angle_alpha   90.00
_cell.angle_beta   90.00
_cell.angle_gamma   90.00
#
_symmetry.space_group_name_H-M   'P 1'
#
loop_
_entity.id
_entity.type
_entity.pdbx_description
1 polymer ?
#
loop_
_entity_poly.entity_id
_entity_poly.type
_entity_poly.pdbx_seq_one_letter_code
_entity_poly.pdbx_strand_id
1 'polypeptide(L)'
;MEMPPGNPTGEKDPIQPQQQWKKNSQENLDSTLQIRQQPRDPPTNILELSRSPDPVSRVLENPQWTEKLACGLEGDSDKSHGLASELPEPLQGSNLWYCPDGSFLKKIVTRGQGLDKPKLGSCCRVLVLGFPFGSGLPEGWTELTLGIGPWREEPWGELLEKCLESMRQGEEAELQFPGHSGPPIRLTLASFTQGRDSWELEASEKEALAREERAQGTEFFRAGNPEKAARCYGQALRLLLTLPPPGPPERTALHANLAACQLLLGQPQLAAQSCDRVLEREPGHLKALYRRGVAQAALGNLEKATDDLRKVLAVDPKNRAAQEELGKVILQGKKQDAELAQGLRKMFG
;
A
#
# COMPACT_ATOMS: atom_id res chain seq x y z
N MET A 1 22.44 -21.38 -71.58
CA MET A 1 23.09 -20.07 -71.75
C MET A 1 22.29 -19.07 -70.94
N GLU A 2 22.81 -18.18 -70.11
CA GLU A 2 24.11 -17.92 -69.49
C GLU A 2 23.79 -16.72 -68.56
N MET A 3 24.32 -16.70 -67.34
CA MET A 3 24.31 -15.51 -66.45
C MET A 3 25.25 -14.43 -67.04
N PRO A 4 25.12 -13.11 -66.73
CA PRO A 4 25.74 -12.53 -65.50
C PRO A 4 25.07 -11.21 -65.00
N PRO A 5 25.68 -10.43 -64.06
CA PRO A 5 25.91 -10.73 -62.65
C PRO A 5 25.28 -9.68 -61.68
N GLY A 6 25.26 -10.01 -60.39
CA GLY A 6 24.69 -9.21 -59.30
C GLY A 6 25.57 -8.07 -58.75
N ASN A 7 24.94 -7.25 -57.90
CA ASN A 7 25.58 -6.24 -57.05
C ASN A 7 24.97 -6.31 -55.63
N PRO A 8 25.71 -5.96 -54.57
CA PRO A 8 25.48 -6.45 -53.21
C PRO A 8 24.53 -5.56 -52.40
N THR A 9 23.59 -6.18 -51.67
CA THR A 9 22.84 -5.51 -50.61
C THR A 9 23.62 -5.61 -49.30
N GLY A 10 24.04 -4.45 -48.80
CA GLY A 10 24.84 -4.30 -47.60
C GLY A 10 24.17 -4.82 -46.33
N GLU A 11 25.01 -5.42 -45.49
CA GLU A 11 24.79 -5.64 -44.08
C GLU A 11 24.38 -4.32 -43.39
N LYS A 12 23.30 -4.38 -42.61
CA LYS A 12 23.03 -3.40 -41.55
C LYS A 12 23.37 -4.07 -40.22
N ASP A 13 24.47 -3.65 -39.64
CA ASP A 13 24.82 -3.90 -38.24
C ASP A 13 23.74 -3.38 -37.27
N PRO A 14 23.50 -4.07 -36.13
CA PRO A 14 22.56 -3.63 -35.11
C PRO A 14 23.25 -2.74 -34.05
N ILE A 15 22.86 -1.47 -33.98
CA ILE A 15 23.20 -0.48 -32.93
C ILE A 15 21.86 0.07 -32.41
N GLN A 16 21.46 0.17 -31.13
CA GLN A 16 21.91 -0.21 -29.79
C GLN A 16 20.71 0.07 -28.84
N PRO A 17 20.25 -0.86 -27.97
CA PRO A 17 19.24 -0.58 -26.93
C PRO A 17 19.71 0.40 -25.82
N GLN A 18 21.03 0.62 -25.70
CA GLN A 18 21.63 1.42 -24.63
C GLN A 18 21.41 2.94 -24.76
N GLN A 19 21.22 3.47 -25.97
CA GLN A 19 20.99 4.90 -26.16
C GLN A 19 19.54 5.31 -25.84
N GLN A 20 18.58 4.41 -26.08
CA GLN A 20 17.17 4.59 -25.72
C GLN A 20 16.99 4.64 -24.19
N TRP A 21 17.75 3.80 -23.46
CA TRP A 21 17.74 3.80 -21.99
C TRP A 21 18.28 5.11 -21.39
N LYS A 22 19.35 5.67 -21.97
CA LYS A 22 19.96 6.93 -21.49
C LYS A 22 18.99 8.11 -21.62
N LYS A 23 18.26 8.23 -22.73
CA LYS A 23 17.25 9.29 -22.91
C LYS A 23 16.06 9.14 -21.96
N ASN A 24 15.48 7.95 -21.87
CA ASN A 24 14.31 7.71 -21.00
C ASN A 24 14.64 7.80 -19.49
N SER A 25 15.91 7.62 -19.13
CA SER A 25 16.40 7.76 -17.74
C SER A 25 16.60 9.21 -17.33
N GLN A 26 16.99 10.09 -18.26
CA GLN A 26 17.18 11.52 -17.99
C GLN A 26 15.82 12.21 -17.75
N GLU A 27 14.83 11.96 -18.63
CA GLU A 27 13.50 12.61 -18.56
C GLU A 27 12.71 12.22 -17.30
N ASN A 28 12.86 10.98 -16.81
CA ASN A 28 12.21 10.55 -15.56
C ASN A 28 12.93 11.05 -14.29
N LEU A 29 14.25 11.30 -14.36
CA LEU A 29 14.97 11.94 -13.26
C LEU A 29 14.52 13.39 -13.09
N ASP A 30 14.40 14.13 -14.19
CA ASP A 30 13.93 15.52 -14.18
C ASP A 30 12.51 15.64 -13.63
N SER A 31 11.64 14.69 -13.95
CA SER A 31 10.27 14.60 -13.41
C SER A 31 10.25 14.41 -11.88
N THR A 32 11.20 13.65 -11.33
CA THR A 32 11.33 13.43 -9.88
C THR A 32 11.95 14.66 -9.18
N LEU A 33 12.78 15.42 -9.89
CA LEU A 33 13.42 16.64 -9.40
C LEU A 33 12.45 17.82 -9.29
N GLN A 34 11.46 17.91 -10.19
CA GLN A 34 10.46 18.98 -10.18
C GLN A 34 9.52 18.93 -8.96
N ILE A 35 9.28 17.75 -8.40
CA ILE A 35 8.44 17.58 -7.20
C ILE A 35 9.17 18.07 -5.92
N ARG A 36 10.51 18.05 -5.90
CA ARG A 36 11.32 18.44 -4.73
C ARG A 36 11.52 19.96 -4.59
N GLN A 37 11.16 20.76 -5.60
CA GLN A 37 11.46 22.20 -5.66
C GLN A 37 10.30 23.15 -5.30
N GLN A 38 9.15 22.66 -4.83
CA GLN A 38 8.12 23.57 -4.34
C GLN A 38 8.38 23.99 -2.88
N PRO A 39 8.47 25.30 -2.59
CA PRO A 39 8.61 25.77 -1.21
C PRO A 39 7.29 25.48 -0.46
N ARG A 40 7.39 24.81 0.70
CA ARG A 40 6.29 24.70 1.64
C ARG A 40 6.38 25.87 2.62
N ASP A 41 5.40 26.75 2.60
CA ASP A 41 5.23 27.77 3.64
C ASP A 41 4.84 27.10 4.98
N PRO A 42 5.36 27.58 6.12
CA PRO A 42 5.00 27.02 7.43
C PRO A 42 3.67 27.65 7.92
N PRO A 43 2.73 26.86 8.49
CA PRO A 43 1.65 27.46 9.24
C PRO A 43 2.12 27.83 10.65
N THR A 44 2.13 29.13 10.92
CA THR A 44 2.24 29.72 12.25
C THR A 44 0.96 29.44 13.03
N ASN A 45 1.03 28.67 14.11
CA ASN A 45 0.26 28.97 15.32
C ASN A 45 0.93 28.37 16.56
N ILE A 46 1.32 29.25 17.46
CA ILE A 46 1.92 28.98 18.77
C ILE A 46 0.78 28.94 19.79
N LEU A 47 0.62 27.82 20.48
CA LEU A 47 0.14 27.79 21.86
C LEU A 47 1.00 26.74 22.61
N GLU A 48 1.78 27.25 23.57
CA GLU A 48 2.66 26.48 24.46
C GLU A 48 1.90 25.78 25.60
N LEU A 49 2.66 24.91 26.30
CA LEU A 49 2.44 24.15 27.54
C LEU A 49 1.96 22.71 27.31
N SER A 50 2.62 21.63 27.79
CA SER A 50 3.74 21.47 28.73
C SER A 50 4.21 19.99 28.72
N ARG A 51 5.40 19.73 29.31
CA ARG A 51 6.25 18.52 29.28
C ARG A 51 5.65 17.15 29.75
N SER A 52 5.96 16.11 28.96
CA SER A 52 6.43 14.71 29.28
C SER A 52 5.54 13.72 30.08
N PRO A 53 5.78 12.38 30.09
CA PRO A 53 6.66 11.51 29.25
C PRO A 53 5.93 10.30 28.58
N ASP A 54 6.68 9.50 27.81
CA ASP A 54 6.33 8.18 27.21
C ASP A 54 5.49 7.24 28.10
N PRO A 55 4.70 6.31 27.49
CA PRO A 55 5.16 4.91 27.51
C PRO A 55 4.76 4.04 26.30
N VAL A 56 5.74 3.32 25.74
CA VAL A 56 5.55 1.92 25.33
C VAL A 56 5.58 1.09 26.61
N SER A 57 4.43 0.55 27.03
CA SER A 57 4.23 -0.68 27.83
C SER A 57 2.91 -0.56 28.59
N ARG A 58 1.87 -1.26 28.11
CA ARG A 58 0.83 -1.93 28.93
C ARG A 58 -0.18 -2.59 28.01
N VAL A 59 0.16 -3.82 27.65
CA VAL A 59 -0.81 -4.89 27.43
C VAL A 59 -1.44 -5.22 28.78
N LEU A 60 -2.71 -5.64 28.74
CA LEU A 60 -3.62 -6.14 29.78
C LEU A 60 -4.70 -5.16 30.30
N GLU A 61 -5.92 -5.53 29.89
CA GLU A 61 -7.17 -5.55 30.66
C GLU A 61 -7.85 -4.22 31.01
N ASN A 62 -8.97 -3.94 30.32
CA ASN A 62 -10.23 -3.73 31.04
C ASN A 62 -11.48 -3.91 30.14
N PRO A 63 -12.47 -4.73 30.53
CA PRO A 63 -13.79 -4.77 29.91
C PRO A 63 -14.75 -3.83 30.65
N GLN A 64 -15.23 -2.78 29.99
CA GLN A 64 -16.31 -1.92 30.50
C GLN A 64 -17.32 -1.62 29.41
N TRP A 65 -17.95 -2.66 28.85
CA TRP A 65 -19.15 -2.51 28.02
C TRP A 65 -20.11 -3.67 28.27
N THR A 66 -20.63 -3.76 29.49
CA THR A 66 -21.89 -4.48 29.77
C THR A 66 -22.63 -3.77 30.89
N GLU A 67 -23.95 -3.70 30.74
CA GLU A 67 -24.96 -3.25 31.70
C GLU A 67 -25.37 -1.78 31.63
N LYS A 68 -26.37 -1.52 30.80
CA LYS A 68 -27.56 -0.75 31.19
C LYS A 68 -28.64 -0.89 30.12
N LEU A 69 -29.62 -1.76 30.37
CA LEU A 69 -31.02 -1.66 29.91
C LEU A 69 -31.81 -2.85 30.47
N ALA A 70 -32.54 -2.63 31.57
CA ALA A 70 -33.97 -2.97 31.72
C ALA A 70 -34.45 -2.64 33.14
N CYS A 71 -35.42 -1.74 33.22
CA CYS A 71 -36.18 -1.37 34.42
C CYS A 71 -37.06 -2.52 34.93
N GLY A 72 -37.36 -2.49 36.23
CA GLY A 72 -38.04 -3.57 36.95
C GLY A 72 -39.56 -3.61 36.85
N LEU A 73 -40.14 -4.44 37.71
CA LEU A 73 -41.39 -4.26 38.46
C LEU A 73 -41.57 -5.46 39.41
N GLU A 74 -42.31 -5.20 40.49
CA GLU A 74 -42.54 -6.02 41.67
C GLU A 74 -43.21 -7.37 41.37
N GLY A 75 -42.93 -8.35 42.24
CA GLY A 75 -43.54 -9.67 42.17
C GLY A 75 -44.91 -9.73 42.84
N ASP A 76 -45.75 -10.66 42.37
CA ASP A 76 -46.58 -11.44 43.27
C ASP A 76 -46.93 -12.82 42.67
N SER A 77 -47.08 -13.79 43.56
CA SER A 77 -47.22 -15.24 43.33
C SER A 77 -48.55 -15.69 42.69
N ASP A 78 -48.57 -16.77 41.89
CA ASP A 78 -49.12 -18.08 42.29
C ASP A 78 -49.01 -19.19 41.20
N LYS A 79 -49.15 -20.44 41.65
CA LYS A 79 -48.89 -21.74 40.98
C LYS A 79 -49.80 -22.09 39.77
N SER A 80 -49.28 -22.86 38.80
CA SER A 80 -49.83 -24.18 38.36
C SER A 80 -49.15 -24.74 37.09
N HIS A 81 -49.37 -26.05 36.88
CA HIS A 81 -48.70 -27.06 36.05
C HIS A 81 -48.66 -26.85 34.51
N GLY A 82 -47.64 -27.45 33.86
CA GLY A 82 -47.85 -28.14 32.57
C GLY A 82 -46.77 -28.01 31.48
N LEU A 83 -46.11 -29.14 31.20
CA LEU A 83 -45.55 -29.61 29.91
C LEU A 83 -44.39 -28.87 29.19
N ALA A 84 -43.31 -29.62 29.03
CA ALA A 84 -42.26 -29.64 28.00
C ALA A 84 -42.22 -28.53 26.92
N SER A 85 -41.09 -27.83 26.83
CA SER A 85 -40.37 -27.62 25.56
C SER A 85 -38.97 -27.03 25.83
N GLU A 86 -37.98 -27.66 25.20
CA GLU A 86 -36.75 -27.07 24.65
C GLU A 86 -35.85 -26.21 25.57
N LEU A 87 -34.72 -26.82 25.95
CA LEU A 87 -33.49 -26.11 26.29
C LEU A 87 -33.10 -25.17 25.13
N PRO A 88 -32.92 -23.86 25.35
CA PRO A 88 -32.35 -22.99 24.33
C PRO A 88 -30.89 -23.37 24.08
N GLU A 89 -30.56 -23.72 22.85
CA GLU A 89 -29.19 -23.90 22.38
C GLU A 89 -28.35 -22.63 22.61
N PRO A 90 -27.05 -22.73 22.96
CA PRO A 90 -26.21 -21.56 23.17
C PRO A 90 -25.52 -21.10 21.87
N LEU A 91 -25.28 -19.78 21.77
CA LEU A 91 -24.36 -19.04 20.89
C LEU A 91 -24.91 -18.46 19.56
N GLN A 92 -25.74 -17.41 19.66
CA GLN A 92 -25.87 -16.45 18.56
C GLN A 92 -24.56 -15.67 18.40
N GLY A 93 -23.81 -15.97 17.34
CA GLY A 93 -22.59 -15.25 16.98
C GLY A 93 -22.84 -13.74 16.88
N SER A 94 -21.89 -12.96 17.41
CA SER A 94 -21.87 -11.49 17.34
C SER A 94 -22.21 -10.97 15.93
N ASN A 95 -23.15 -10.04 15.84
CA ASN A 95 -23.45 -9.30 14.60
C ASN A 95 -22.38 -8.23 14.26
N LEU A 96 -21.30 -8.16 15.03
CA LEU A 96 -20.17 -7.27 14.80
C LEU A 96 -19.01 -8.04 14.18
N TRP A 97 -18.44 -7.46 13.13
CA TRP A 97 -17.21 -7.89 12.49
C TRP A 97 -16.20 -6.74 12.51
N TYR A 98 -14.99 -7.03 12.97
CA TYR A 98 -13.91 -6.06 13.08
C TYR A 98 -12.95 -6.25 11.91
N CYS A 99 -12.65 -5.16 11.20
CA CYS A 99 -11.62 -5.24 10.17
C CYS A 99 -10.27 -5.55 10.82
N PRO A 100 -9.50 -6.54 10.34
CA PRO A 100 -8.26 -6.97 11.00
C PRO A 100 -7.20 -5.88 11.18
N ASP A 101 -7.21 -4.85 10.33
CA ASP A 101 -6.31 -3.69 10.41
C ASP A 101 -6.87 -2.53 11.25
N GLY A 102 -8.05 -2.70 11.85
CA GLY A 102 -8.72 -1.68 12.65
C GLY A 102 -9.34 -0.54 11.83
N SER A 103 -9.41 -0.65 10.50
CA SER A 103 -9.87 0.45 9.63
C SER A 103 -11.36 0.76 9.77
N PHE A 104 -12.21 -0.24 10.08
CA PHE A 104 -13.62 -0.04 10.35
C PHE A 104 -14.24 -1.19 11.16
N LEU A 105 -15.38 -0.89 11.76
CA LEU A 105 -16.30 -1.86 12.35
C LEU A 105 -17.48 -2.07 11.41
N LYS A 106 -17.79 -3.32 11.10
CA LYS A 106 -18.96 -3.72 10.32
C LYS A 106 -20.01 -4.31 11.25
N LYS A 107 -21.18 -3.68 11.30
CA LYS A 107 -22.36 -4.21 11.99
C LYS A 107 -23.29 -4.84 10.96
N ILE A 108 -23.48 -6.15 11.05
CA ILE A 108 -24.36 -6.91 10.17
C ILE A 108 -25.81 -6.64 10.60
N VAL A 109 -26.56 -5.95 9.74
CA VAL A 109 -27.99 -5.65 9.91
C VAL A 109 -28.83 -6.84 9.46
N THR A 110 -28.56 -7.31 8.24
CA THR A 110 -29.21 -8.47 7.64
C THR A 110 -28.15 -9.48 7.26
N ARG A 111 -28.25 -10.72 7.75
CA ARG A 111 -27.29 -11.78 7.42
C ARG A 111 -27.50 -12.25 5.98
N GLY A 112 -26.42 -12.26 5.20
CA GLY A 112 -26.43 -12.87 3.88
C GLY A 112 -26.48 -14.39 3.93
N GLN A 113 -26.77 -14.98 2.77
CA GLN A 113 -26.89 -16.40 2.52
C GLN A 113 -25.63 -16.96 1.84
N GLY A 114 -25.44 -18.28 1.94
CA GLY A 114 -24.28 -18.96 1.36
C GLY A 114 -23.00 -18.80 2.19
N LEU A 115 -21.94 -19.46 1.71
CA LEU A 115 -20.59 -19.39 2.30
C LEU A 115 -19.62 -18.58 1.45
N ASP A 116 -19.93 -18.46 0.16
CA ASP A 116 -19.10 -17.71 -0.78
C ASP A 116 -19.12 -16.23 -0.48
N LYS A 117 -17.98 -15.60 -0.76
CA LYS A 117 -17.78 -14.17 -0.62
C LYS A 117 -17.19 -13.61 -1.91
N PRO A 118 -17.44 -12.33 -2.20
CA PRO A 118 -16.74 -11.62 -3.26
C PRO A 118 -15.21 -11.75 -3.13
N LYS A 119 -14.56 -12.00 -4.26
CA LYS A 119 -13.10 -12.08 -4.45
C LYS A 119 -12.66 -11.18 -5.58
N LEU A 120 -11.35 -11.01 -5.77
CA LEU A 120 -10.78 -10.29 -6.90
C LEU A 120 -11.44 -10.71 -8.23
N GLY A 121 -11.90 -9.73 -9.01
CA GLY A 121 -12.63 -9.95 -10.27
C GLY A 121 -14.12 -10.28 -10.14
N SER A 122 -14.67 -10.42 -8.92
CA SER A 122 -16.12 -10.57 -8.73
C SER A 122 -16.84 -9.29 -9.08
N CYS A 123 -17.85 -9.37 -9.94
CA CYS A 123 -18.77 -8.28 -10.20
C CYS A 123 -19.88 -8.31 -9.13
N CYS A 124 -19.92 -7.28 -8.30
CA CYS A 124 -20.82 -7.15 -7.16
C CYS A 124 -21.89 -6.11 -7.46
N ARG A 125 -23.15 -6.50 -7.38
CA ARG A 125 -24.28 -5.58 -7.39
C ARG A 125 -24.55 -5.12 -5.97
N VAL A 126 -24.30 -3.83 -5.71
CA VAL A 126 -24.29 -3.26 -4.36
C VAL A 126 -25.19 -2.03 -4.28
N LEU A 127 -25.81 -1.84 -3.12
CA LEU A 127 -26.50 -0.60 -2.76
C LEU A 127 -25.64 0.16 -1.76
N VAL A 128 -25.24 1.38 -2.13
CA VAL A 128 -24.32 2.22 -1.37
C VAL A 128 -25.08 3.46 -0.89
N LEU A 129 -25.19 3.65 0.43
CA LEU A 129 -25.93 4.75 1.04
C LEU A 129 -25.14 5.44 2.16
N GLY A 130 -25.29 6.76 2.28
CA GLY A 130 -24.75 7.53 3.41
C GLY A 130 -23.27 7.89 3.31
N PHE A 131 -22.63 7.70 2.15
CA PHE A 131 -21.27 8.20 1.93
C PHE A 131 -21.27 9.73 1.80
N PRO A 132 -20.25 10.43 2.33
CA PRO A 132 -20.17 11.87 2.21
C PRO A 132 -20.07 12.32 0.75
N PHE A 133 -20.63 13.50 0.45
CA PHE A 133 -20.52 14.13 -0.86
C PHE A 133 -19.05 14.24 -1.29
N GLY A 134 -18.75 13.89 -2.55
CA GLY A 134 -17.39 13.89 -3.09
C GLY A 134 -16.58 12.63 -2.79
N SER A 135 -17.22 11.56 -2.28
CA SER A 135 -16.62 10.24 -2.10
C SER A 135 -16.36 9.47 -3.40
N GLY A 136 -16.77 10.01 -4.55
CA GLY A 136 -16.64 9.41 -5.89
C GLY A 136 -17.37 8.07 -6.09
N LEU A 137 -18.14 7.62 -5.09
CA LEU A 137 -19.03 6.48 -5.18
C LEU A 137 -20.44 6.96 -5.55
N PRO A 138 -21.13 6.31 -6.51
CA PRO A 138 -22.52 6.62 -6.81
C PRO A 138 -23.41 6.23 -5.63
N GLU A 139 -24.25 7.15 -5.16
CA GLU A 139 -25.30 6.85 -4.19
C GLU A 139 -26.40 6.03 -4.87
N GLY A 140 -26.80 4.92 -4.25
CA GLY A 140 -27.79 4.00 -4.82
C GLY A 140 -27.20 2.68 -5.32
N TRP A 141 -27.95 2.04 -6.21
CA TRP A 141 -27.56 0.74 -6.80
C TRP A 141 -26.47 0.94 -7.85
N THR A 142 -25.38 0.18 -7.71
CA THR A 142 -24.27 0.18 -8.66
C THR A 142 -23.67 -1.22 -8.80
N GLU A 143 -22.90 -1.42 -9.88
CA GLU A 143 -22.12 -2.63 -10.11
C GLU A 143 -20.63 -2.30 -9.98
N LEU A 144 -19.95 -2.99 -9.06
CA LEU A 144 -18.54 -2.80 -8.77
C LEU A 144 -17.79 -4.09 -9.01
N THR A 145 -16.67 -4.05 -9.71
CA THR A 145 -15.80 -5.22 -9.86
C THR A 145 -14.64 -5.12 -8.87
N LEU A 146 -14.51 -6.10 -7.98
CA LEU A 146 -13.41 -6.09 -7.00
C LEU A 146 -12.05 -6.10 -7.71
N GLY A 147 -11.13 -5.25 -7.26
CA GLY A 147 -9.83 -5.04 -7.90
C GLY A 147 -9.85 -4.16 -9.14
N ILE A 148 -11.00 -3.83 -9.74
CA ILE A 148 -11.08 -3.16 -11.05
C ILE A 148 -11.97 -1.92 -10.99
N GLY A 149 -11.46 -0.80 -11.52
CA GLY A 149 -12.24 0.40 -11.81
C GLY A 149 -11.91 1.63 -10.94
N PRO A 150 -12.42 2.80 -11.35
CA PRO A 150 -12.04 4.10 -10.79
C PRO A 150 -12.52 4.31 -9.35
N TRP A 151 -13.58 3.60 -8.94
CA TRP A 151 -14.11 3.66 -7.58
C TRP A 151 -13.10 3.20 -6.51
N ARG A 152 -12.09 2.40 -6.89
CA ARG A 152 -10.98 1.99 -6.00
C ARG A 152 -10.03 3.13 -5.67
N GLU A 153 -10.00 4.16 -6.51
CA GLU A 153 -9.10 5.30 -6.39
C GLU A 153 -9.62 6.35 -5.41
N GLU A 154 -10.90 6.23 -5.06
CA GLU A 154 -11.54 7.11 -4.09
C GLU A 154 -11.14 6.75 -2.65
N PRO A 155 -11.21 7.71 -1.72
CA PRO A 155 -10.82 7.50 -0.31
C PRO A 155 -11.51 6.29 0.35
N TRP A 156 -12.68 5.92 -0.18
CA TRP A 156 -13.55 4.88 0.33
C TRP A 156 -13.42 3.54 -0.40
N GLY A 157 -12.76 3.51 -1.56
CA GLY A 157 -12.70 2.32 -2.41
C GLY A 157 -12.08 1.12 -1.71
N GLU A 158 -10.99 1.33 -0.97
CA GLU A 158 -10.32 0.26 -0.21
C GLU A 158 -11.17 -0.29 0.93
N LEU A 159 -11.85 0.60 1.66
CA LEU A 159 -12.71 0.23 2.79
C LEU A 159 -13.92 -0.56 2.28
N LEU A 160 -14.48 -0.12 1.15
CA LEU A 160 -15.57 -0.79 0.48
C LEU A 160 -15.15 -2.16 -0.04
N GLU A 161 -13.98 -2.27 -0.68
CA GLU A 161 -13.42 -3.54 -1.16
C GLU A 161 -13.27 -4.55 -0.01
N LYS A 162 -12.60 -4.16 1.09
CA LYS A 162 -12.46 -4.98 2.31
C LYS A 162 -13.80 -5.39 2.91
N CYS A 163 -14.76 -4.48 2.90
CA CYS A 163 -16.10 -4.76 3.39
C CYS A 163 -16.77 -5.83 2.52
N LEU A 164 -16.77 -5.66 1.20
CA LEU A 164 -17.39 -6.60 0.26
C LEU A 164 -16.74 -7.99 0.35
N GLU A 165 -15.41 -8.09 0.47
CA GLU A 165 -14.70 -9.37 0.67
C GLU A 165 -15.11 -10.09 1.98
N SER A 166 -15.70 -9.37 2.93
CA SER A 166 -16.18 -9.94 4.18
C SER A 166 -17.67 -10.34 4.15
N MET A 167 -18.44 -9.83 3.18
CA MET A 167 -19.89 -9.97 3.07
C MET A 167 -20.33 -11.24 2.35
N ARG A 168 -21.55 -11.68 2.63
CA ARG A 168 -22.27 -12.74 1.91
C ARG A 168 -23.35 -12.16 1.00
N GLN A 169 -23.80 -12.96 0.04
CA GLN A 169 -24.91 -12.56 -0.84
C GLN A 169 -26.18 -12.24 -0.04
N GLY A 170 -26.81 -11.11 -0.30
CA GLY A 170 -27.97 -10.61 0.44
C GLY A 170 -27.65 -9.94 1.78
N GLU A 171 -26.37 -9.82 2.16
CA GLU A 171 -25.98 -9.17 3.42
C GLU A 171 -26.20 -7.66 3.35
N GLU A 172 -26.73 -7.09 4.44
CA GLU A 172 -26.78 -5.65 4.68
C GLU A 172 -25.95 -5.33 5.92
N ALA A 173 -25.08 -4.33 5.80
CA ALA A 173 -24.19 -3.94 6.88
C ALA A 173 -24.08 -2.41 7.03
N GLU A 174 -23.95 -1.98 8.28
CA GLU A 174 -23.60 -0.62 8.66
C GLU A 174 -22.10 -0.55 8.96
N LEU A 175 -21.40 0.41 8.37
CA LEU A 175 -19.98 0.65 8.56
C LEU A 175 -19.76 1.84 9.49
N GLN A 176 -18.90 1.63 10.48
CA GLN A 176 -18.48 2.66 11.43
C GLN A 176 -16.96 2.80 11.36
N PHE A 177 -16.49 4.03 11.20
CA PHE A 177 -15.07 4.34 11.04
C PHE A 177 -14.53 5.07 12.28
N PRO A 178 -13.32 4.75 12.76
CA PRO A 178 -12.68 5.48 13.84
C PRO A 178 -12.61 6.98 13.52
N GLY A 179 -13.14 7.83 14.40
CA GLY A 179 -13.10 9.30 14.23
C GLY A 179 -14.15 9.88 13.26
N HIS A 180 -15.01 9.07 12.66
CA HIS A 180 -16.11 9.57 11.83
C HIS A 180 -17.36 9.85 12.67
N SER A 181 -17.81 11.11 12.67
CA SER A 181 -19.01 11.56 13.40
C SER A 181 -20.26 11.71 12.51
N GLY A 182 -20.21 11.22 11.27
CA GLY A 182 -21.33 11.26 10.32
C GLY A 182 -22.33 10.12 10.51
N PRO A 183 -23.42 10.10 9.72
CA PRO A 183 -24.38 9.01 9.73
C PRO A 183 -23.70 7.67 9.36
N PRO A 184 -24.20 6.54 9.87
CA PRO A 184 -23.62 5.24 9.54
C PRO A 184 -23.77 4.99 8.04
N ILE A 185 -22.66 4.63 7.40
CA ILE A 185 -22.65 4.22 6.00
C ILE A 185 -23.33 2.86 5.89
N ARG A 186 -24.28 2.71 4.97
CA ARG A 186 -24.98 1.45 4.73
C ARG A 186 -24.56 0.85 3.40
N LEU A 187 -24.32 -0.45 3.43
CA LEU A 187 -23.94 -1.24 2.28
C LEU A 187 -24.77 -2.51 2.21
N THR A 188 -25.40 -2.75 1.06
CA THR A 188 -26.09 -4.01 0.77
C THR A 188 -25.41 -4.71 -0.39
N LEU A 189 -25.07 -5.98 -0.23
CA LEU A 189 -24.58 -6.83 -1.30
C LEU A 189 -25.74 -7.68 -1.83
N ALA A 190 -26.36 -7.31 -2.96
CA ALA A 190 -27.49 -8.08 -3.50
C ALA A 190 -27.06 -9.41 -4.12
N SER A 191 -26.00 -9.37 -4.90
CA SER A 191 -25.48 -10.51 -5.66
C SER A 191 -24.05 -10.24 -6.10
N PHE A 192 -23.28 -11.29 -6.31
CA PHE A 192 -21.99 -11.19 -6.96
C PHE A 192 -21.77 -12.37 -7.91
N THR A 193 -20.98 -12.16 -8.96
CA THR A 193 -20.45 -13.26 -9.76
C THR A 193 -19.30 -13.92 -9.03
N GLN A 194 -19.16 -15.24 -9.14
CA GLN A 194 -18.02 -15.95 -8.55
C GLN A 194 -16.72 -15.41 -9.14
N GLY A 195 -15.97 -14.64 -8.36
CA GLY A 195 -14.59 -14.31 -8.67
C GLY A 195 -13.72 -15.56 -8.57
N ARG A 196 -12.57 -15.50 -9.21
CA ARG A 196 -11.60 -16.59 -9.16
C ARG A 196 -10.69 -16.39 -7.97
N ASP A 197 -10.36 -17.49 -7.29
CA ASP A 197 -9.32 -17.44 -6.27
C ASP A 197 -7.97 -17.11 -6.90
N SER A 198 -7.09 -16.47 -6.12
CA SER A 198 -5.74 -16.16 -6.60
C SER A 198 -4.98 -17.42 -7.03
N TRP A 199 -5.27 -18.61 -6.49
CA TRP A 199 -4.66 -19.87 -6.95
C TRP A 199 -5.31 -20.48 -8.20
N GLU A 200 -6.53 -20.08 -8.54
CA GLU A 200 -7.23 -20.51 -9.77
C GLU A 200 -6.78 -19.72 -10.99
N LEU A 201 -6.13 -18.56 -10.78
CA LEU A 201 -5.55 -17.78 -11.87
C LEU A 201 -4.28 -18.45 -12.39
N GLU A 202 -4.23 -18.62 -13.70
CA GLU A 202 -3.03 -19.10 -14.39
C GLU A 202 -1.87 -18.11 -14.24
N ALA A 203 -0.65 -18.60 -14.38
CA ALA A 203 0.54 -17.76 -14.24
C ALA A 203 0.53 -16.57 -15.22
N SER A 204 0.10 -16.80 -16.46
CA SER A 204 -0.01 -15.77 -17.51
C SER A 204 -1.07 -14.71 -17.19
N GLU A 205 -2.19 -15.11 -16.59
CA GLU A 205 -3.26 -14.20 -16.16
C GLU A 205 -2.79 -13.32 -15.01
N LYS A 206 -2.11 -13.90 -14.01
CA LYS A 206 -1.50 -13.16 -12.90
C LYS A 206 -0.48 -12.14 -13.38
N GLU A 207 0.35 -12.51 -14.35
CA GLU A 207 1.31 -11.61 -14.97
C GLU A 207 0.63 -10.49 -15.77
N ALA A 208 -0.48 -10.77 -16.43
CA ALA A 208 -1.28 -9.74 -17.13
C ALA A 208 -1.87 -8.73 -16.14
N LEU A 209 -2.51 -9.19 -15.07
CA LEU A 209 -3.05 -8.33 -14.02
C LEU A 209 -1.96 -7.52 -13.31
N ALA A 210 -0.82 -8.15 -13.00
CA ALA A 210 0.32 -7.44 -12.40
C ALA A 210 0.90 -6.37 -13.34
N ARG A 211 0.88 -6.59 -14.67
CA ARG A 211 1.29 -5.59 -15.65
C ARG A 211 0.33 -4.41 -15.72
N GLU A 212 -0.97 -4.67 -15.60
CA GLU A 212 -2.01 -3.63 -15.55
C GLU A 212 -1.87 -2.77 -14.28
N GLU A 213 -1.79 -3.40 -13.11
CA GLU A 213 -1.55 -2.71 -11.83
C GLU A 213 -0.23 -1.91 -11.86
N ARG A 214 0.84 -2.44 -12.48
CA ARG A 214 2.08 -1.67 -12.70
C ARG A 214 1.85 -0.43 -13.56
N ALA A 215 1.05 -0.54 -14.62
CA ALA A 215 0.77 0.58 -15.52
C ALA A 215 0.02 1.68 -14.77
N GLN A 216 -1.04 1.33 -14.04
CA GLN A 216 -1.77 2.25 -13.17
C GLN A 216 -0.87 2.91 -12.11
N GLY A 217 -0.01 2.12 -11.44
CA GLY A 217 0.95 2.66 -10.49
C GLY A 217 1.93 3.66 -11.11
N THR A 218 2.29 3.46 -12.37
CA THR A 218 3.15 4.39 -13.12
C THR A 218 2.40 5.69 -13.45
N GLU A 219 1.12 5.60 -13.78
CA GLU A 219 0.27 6.76 -14.02
C GLU A 219 0.08 7.59 -12.75
N PHE A 220 -0.22 6.96 -11.61
CA PHE A 220 -0.31 7.67 -10.32
C PHE A 220 1.01 8.32 -9.91
N PHE A 221 2.13 7.64 -10.17
CA PHE A 221 3.44 8.20 -9.88
C PHE A 221 3.70 9.48 -10.70
N ARG A 222 3.34 9.46 -11.99
CA ARG A 222 3.43 10.65 -12.86
C ARG A 222 2.46 11.75 -12.46
N ALA A 223 1.28 11.38 -11.95
CA ALA A 223 0.30 12.32 -11.41
C ALA A 223 0.70 12.91 -10.03
N GLY A 224 1.86 12.54 -9.49
CA GLY A 224 2.36 13.06 -8.22
C GLY A 224 1.67 12.45 -6.99
N ASN A 225 1.02 11.28 -7.14
CA ASN A 225 0.39 10.56 -6.04
C ASN A 225 1.19 9.29 -5.68
N PRO A 226 2.26 9.40 -4.88
CA PRO A 226 3.12 8.27 -4.53
C PRO A 226 2.43 7.23 -3.64
N GLU A 227 1.39 7.60 -2.88
CA GLU A 227 0.61 6.68 -2.04
C GLU A 227 -0.16 5.68 -2.90
N LYS A 228 -0.97 6.18 -3.84
CA LYS A 228 -1.72 5.35 -4.79
C LYS A 228 -0.77 4.50 -5.64
N ALA A 229 0.34 5.08 -6.09
CA ALA A 229 1.35 4.37 -6.85
C ALA A 229 1.96 3.19 -6.06
N ALA A 230 2.36 3.43 -4.81
CA ALA A 230 2.89 2.38 -3.94
C ALA A 230 1.90 1.22 -3.75
N ARG A 231 0.60 1.54 -3.61
CA ARG A 231 -0.47 0.55 -3.49
C ARG A 231 -0.56 -0.35 -4.73
N CYS A 232 -0.63 0.24 -5.92
CA CYS A 232 -0.68 -0.52 -7.17
C CYS A 232 0.57 -1.41 -7.35
N TYR A 233 1.77 -0.89 -7.05
CA TYR A 233 2.98 -1.72 -7.09
C TYR A 233 2.96 -2.86 -6.06
N GLY A 234 2.46 -2.61 -4.85
CA GLY A 234 2.28 -3.63 -3.81
C GLY A 234 1.29 -4.73 -4.24
N GLN A 235 0.18 -4.34 -4.87
CA GLN A 235 -0.81 -5.29 -5.39
C GLN A 235 -0.25 -6.13 -6.53
N ALA A 236 0.47 -5.51 -7.47
CA ALA A 236 1.18 -6.23 -8.52
C ALA A 236 2.19 -7.23 -7.92
N LEU A 237 2.96 -6.84 -6.91
CA LEU A 237 3.88 -7.75 -6.22
C LEU A 237 3.16 -8.90 -5.52
N ARG A 238 1.99 -8.66 -4.92
CA ARG A 238 1.17 -9.70 -4.26
C ARG A 238 0.71 -10.76 -5.25
N LEU A 239 0.26 -10.35 -6.45
CA LEU A 239 -0.10 -11.28 -7.52
C LEU A 239 1.09 -12.15 -7.92
N LEU A 240 2.25 -11.51 -8.10
CA LEU A 240 3.47 -12.19 -8.53
C LEU A 240 4.13 -13.03 -7.42
N LEU A 241 3.85 -12.78 -6.14
CA LEU A 241 4.40 -13.54 -5.01
C LEU A 241 3.92 -15.00 -5.05
N THR A 242 2.72 -15.24 -5.59
CA THR A 242 2.16 -16.59 -5.71
C THR A 242 2.80 -17.43 -6.83
N LEU A 243 3.69 -16.84 -7.64
CA LEU A 243 4.39 -17.52 -8.73
C LEU A 243 5.72 -18.13 -8.26
N PRO A 244 6.08 -19.34 -8.74
CA PRO A 244 7.32 -20.01 -8.34
C PRO A 244 8.57 -19.21 -8.74
N PRO A 245 9.67 -19.30 -7.97
CA PRO A 245 10.95 -18.68 -8.33
C PRO A 245 11.52 -19.26 -9.63
N PRO A 246 12.26 -18.47 -10.44
CA PRO A 246 12.78 -17.13 -10.16
C PRO A 246 11.74 -15.99 -10.28
N GLY A 247 10.52 -16.31 -10.72
CA GLY A 247 9.46 -15.34 -10.94
C GLY A 247 9.73 -14.38 -12.11
N PRO A 248 8.72 -13.62 -12.53
CA PRO A 248 8.82 -12.74 -13.68
C PRO A 248 9.88 -11.62 -13.52
N PRO A 249 10.53 -11.18 -14.62
CA PRO A 249 11.41 -10.00 -14.62
C PRO A 249 10.72 -8.73 -14.10
N GLU A 250 9.41 -8.61 -14.27
CA GLU A 250 8.65 -7.46 -13.76
C GLU A 250 8.77 -7.25 -12.25
N ARG A 251 9.02 -8.31 -11.46
CA ARG A 251 9.17 -8.21 -10.01
C ARG A 251 10.28 -7.23 -9.61
N THR A 252 11.39 -7.21 -10.36
CA THR A 252 12.50 -6.28 -10.13
C THR A 252 12.08 -4.83 -10.37
N ALA A 253 11.40 -4.57 -11.49
CA ALA A 253 10.93 -3.24 -11.85
C ALA A 253 9.90 -2.71 -10.83
N LEU A 254 9.02 -3.58 -10.33
CA LEU A 254 8.05 -3.25 -9.30
C LEU A 254 8.71 -2.86 -7.98
N HIS A 255 9.69 -3.63 -7.49
CA HIS A 255 10.43 -3.26 -6.29
C HIS A 255 11.19 -1.95 -6.47
N ALA A 256 11.79 -1.71 -7.64
CA ALA A 256 12.48 -0.45 -7.93
C ALA A 256 11.51 0.74 -7.86
N ASN A 257 10.35 0.64 -8.49
CA ASN A 257 9.34 1.71 -8.49
C ASN A 257 8.73 1.92 -7.09
N LEU A 258 8.44 0.84 -6.37
CA LEU A 258 7.96 0.89 -4.99
C LEU A 258 8.97 1.59 -4.06
N ALA A 259 10.26 1.31 -4.20
CA ALA A 259 11.30 2.01 -3.45
C ALA A 259 11.31 3.52 -3.71
N ALA A 260 11.00 3.94 -4.94
CA ALA A 260 10.87 5.37 -5.28
C ALA A 260 9.70 6.00 -4.51
N CYS A 261 8.54 5.36 -4.51
CA CYS A 261 7.38 5.82 -3.77
C CYS A 261 7.66 5.88 -2.26
N GLN A 262 8.25 4.82 -1.70
CA GLN A 262 8.56 4.73 -0.26
C GLN A 262 9.50 5.85 0.19
N LEU A 263 10.47 6.24 -0.63
CA LEU A 263 11.32 7.41 -0.33
C LEU A 263 10.53 8.72 -0.32
N LEU A 264 9.61 8.92 -1.27
CA LEU A 264 8.75 10.11 -1.32
C LEU A 264 7.79 10.17 -0.13
N LEU A 265 7.37 9.01 0.39
CA LEU A 265 6.50 8.88 1.56
C LEU A 265 7.26 8.95 2.90
N GLY A 266 8.58 9.15 2.89
CA GLY A 266 9.37 9.22 4.13
C GLY A 266 9.50 7.87 4.84
N GLN A 267 9.48 6.75 4.09
CA GLN A 267 9.59 5.38 4.61
C GLN A 267 10.95 4.75 4.22
N PRO A 268 12.08 5.24 4.74
CA PRO A 268 13.41 4.83 4.27
C PRO A 268 13.75 3.37 4.58
N GLN A 269 13.24 2.79 5.66
CA GLN A 269 13.45 1.39 6.01
C GLN A 269 12.87 0.46 4.92
N LEU A 270 11.62 0.71 4.53
CA LEU A 270 10.94 -0.07 3.49
C LEU A 270 11.60 0.15 2.12
N ALA A 271 11.99 1.39 1.81
CA ALA A 271 12.70 1.70 0.57
C ALA A 271 14.04 0.94 0.45
N ALA A 272 14.81 0.84 1.53
CA ALA A 272 16.06 0.08 1.54
C ALA A 272 15.82 -1.41 1.26
N GLN A 273 14.83 -2.02 1.92
CA GLN A 273 14.47 -3.42 1.69
C GLN A 273 14.00 -3.69 0.26
N SER A 274 13.17 -2.80 -0.30
CA SER A 274 12.75 -2.88 -1.69
C SER A 274 13.95 -2.77 -2.64
N CYS A 275 14.93 -1.90 -2.35
CA CYS A 275 16.16 -1.82 -3.14
C CYS A 275 17.03 -3.07 -3.00
N ASP A 276 17.11 -3.68 -1.83
CA ASP A 276 17.84 -4.92 -1.62
C ASP A 276 17.30 -6.04 -2.52
N ARG A 277 15.96 -6.17 -2.63
CA ARG A 277 15.33 -7.11 -3.57
C ARG A 277 15.70 -6.87 -5.03
N VAL A 278 15.89 -5.61 -5.43
CA VAL A 278 16.35 -5.27 -6.77
C VAL A 278 17.81 -5.69 -6.94
N LEU A 279 18.65 -5.38 -5.97
CA LEU A 279 20.10 -5.60 -6.04
C LEU A 279 20.51 -7.06 -5.84
N GLU A 280 19.67 -7.88 -5.19
CA GLU A 280 19.78 -9.35 -5.15
C GLU A 280 19.79 -9.95 -6.56
N ARG A 281 19.00 -9.36 -7.48
CA ARG A 281 18.87 -9.84 -8.87
C ARG A 281 19.73 -9.06 -9.85
N GLU A 282 19.85 -7.75 -9.65
CA GLU A 282 20.59 -6.84 -10.50
C GLU A 282 21.56 -5.99 -9.65
N PRO A 283 22.73 -6.53 -9.25
CA PRO A 283 23.67 -5.83 -8.37
C PRO A 283 24.17 -4.48 -8.89
N GLY A 284 24.15 -4.30 -10.22
CA GLY A 284 24.55 -3.06 -10.91
C GLY A 284 23.40 -2.08 -11.18
N HIS A 285 22.20 -2.31 -10.65
CA HIS A 285 21.04 -1.47 -10.94
C HIS A 285 21.20 -0.07 -10.29
N LEU A 286 21.69 0.89 -11.08
CA LEU A 286 22.09 2.23 -10.63
C LEU A 286 21.00 2.98 -9.87
N LYS A 287 19.74 2.91 -10.32
CA LYS A 287 18.62 3.59 -9.64
C LYS A 287 18.36 2.99 -8.25
N ALA A 288 18.55 1.69 -8.08
CA ALA A 288 18.38 1.03 -6.77
C ALA A 288 19.56 1.32 -5.85
N LEU A 289 20.80 1.32 -6.35
CA LEU A 289 21.96 1.76 -5.58
C LEU A 289 21.79 3.19 -5.08
N TYR A 290 21.40 4.12 -5.96
CA TYR A 290 21.15 5.51 -5.57
C TYR A 290 20.04 5.62 -4.52
N ARG A 291 18.88 4.98 -4.76
CA ARG A 291 17.73 5.02 -3.84
C ARG A 291 18.05 4.37 -2.49
N ARG A 292 18.79 3.25 -2.48
CA ARG A 292 19.26 2.62 -1.23
C ARG A 292 20.24 3.53 -0.51
N GLY A 293 21.16 4.19 -1.22
CA GLY A 293 22.07 5.17 -0.63
C GLY A 293 21.32 6.31 0.07
N VAL A 294 20.31 6.89 -0.59
CA VAL A 294 19.44 7.91 0.00
C VAL A 294 18.67 7.38 1.21
N ALA A 295 18.11 6.16 1.11
CA ALA A 295 17.42 5.52 2.22
C ALA A 295 18.35 5.30 3.43
N GLN A 296 19.54 4.74 3.21
CA GLN A 296 20.52 4.47 4.26
C GLN A 296 21.01 5.77 4.93
N ALA A 297 21.17 6.85 4.16
CA ALA A 297 21.49 8.17 4.69
C ALA A 297 20.40 8.67 5.66
N ALA A 298 19.12 8.55 5.26
CA ALA A 298 17.99 8.91 6.10
C ALA A 298 17.88 8.03 7.36
N LEU A 299 18.37 6.79 7.32
CA LEU A 299 18.47 5.89 8.48
C LEU A 299 19.69 6.16 9.37
N GLY A 300 20.60 7.06 8.98
CA GLY A 300 21.85 7.31 9.69
C GLY A 300 22.97 6.30 9.41
N ASN A 301 22.75 5.35 8.49
CA ASN A 301 23.75 4.36 8.08
C ASN A 301 24.70 4.96 7.03
N LEU A 302 25.50 5.95 7.43
CA LEU A 302 26.25 6.82 6.52
C LEU A 302 27.35 6.10 5.74
N GLU A 303 27.99 5.08 6.32
CA GLU A 303 28.99 4.26 5.62
C GLU A 303 28.36 3.51 4.44
N LYS A 304 27.26 2.79 4.68
CA LYS A 304 26.52 2.07 3.63
C LYS A 304 26.00 3.02 2.55
N ALA A 305 25.50 4.19 2.96
CA ALA A 305 25.05 5.21 2.03
C ALA A 305 26.18 5.71 1.13
N THR A 306 27.37 5.95 1.71
CA THR A 306 28.56 6.39 0.98
C THR A 306 29.01 5.34 -0.04
N ASP A 307 29.03 4.06 0.33
CA ASP A 307 29.43 2.97 -0.56
C ASP A 307 28.50 2.85 -1.77
N ASP A 308 27.19 2.91 -1.54
CA ASP A 308 26.21 2.82 -2.63
C ASP A 308 26.29 4.03 -3.57
N LEU A 309 26.41 5.25 -3.03
CA LEU A 309 26.54 6.47 -3.83
C LEU A 309 27.87 6.51 -4.62
N ARG A 310 28.96 6.00 -4.04
CA ARG A 310 30.24 5.86 -4.75
C ARG A 310 30.15 4.87 -5.91
N LYS A 311 29.43 3.75 -5.74
CA LYS A 311 29.18 2.81 -6.85
C LYS A 311 28.41 3.46 -7.99
N VAL A 312 27.43 4.32 -7.67
CA VAL A 312 26.70 5.10 -8.69
C VAL A 312 27.66 6.03 -9.42
N LEU A 313 28.48 6.79 -8.70
CA LEU A 313 29.44 7.74 -9.28
C LEU A 313 30.60 7.08 -10.02
N ALA A 314 30.94 5.83 -9.70
CA ALA A 314 31.94 5.07 -10.44
C ALA A 314 31.46 4.75 -11.87
N VAL A 315 30.15 4.55 -12.06
CA VAL A 315 29.54 4.27 -13.37
C VAL A 315 29.09 5.54 -14.08
N ASP A 316 28.52 6.49 -13.34
CA ASP A 316 28.10 7.80 -13.85
C ASP A 316 28.70 8.95 -13.01
N PRO A 317 29.95 9.35 -13.31
CA PRO A 317 30.63 10.41 -12.56
C PRO A 317 29.96 11.77 -12.68
N LYS A 318 29.09 11.99 -13.68
CA LYS A 318 28.39 13.26 -13.93
C LYS A 318 27.01 13.30 -13.26
N ASN A 319 26.65 12.28 -12.49
CA ASN A 319 25.38 12.25 -11.78
C ASN A 319 25.35 13.28 -10.64
N ARG A 320 24.84 14.48 -10.93
CA ARG A 320 24.76 15.59 -9.97
C ARG A 320 24.01 15.21 -8.70
N ALA A 321 22.89 14.48 -8.83
CA ALA A 321 22.09 14.07 -7.68
C ALA A 321 22.88 13.16 -6.72
N ALA A 322 23.64 12.20 -7.26
CA ALA A 322 24.50 11.35 -6.45
C ALA A 322 25.67 12.11 -5.81
N GLN A 323 26.26 13.09 -6.51
CA GLN A 323 27.30 13.96 -5.95
C GLN A 323 26.76 14.82 -4.78
N GLU A 324 25.59 15.43 -4.96
CA GLU A 324 24.93 16.24 -3.94
C GLU A 324 24.56 15.41 -2.71
N GLU A 325 23.94 14.25 -2.89
CA GLU A 325 23.59 13.37 -1.77
C GLU A 325 24.83 12.81 -1.07
N LEU A 326 25.90 12.48 -1.80
CA LEU A 326 27.17 12.05 -1.19
C LEU A 326 27.80 13.18 -0.36
N GLY A 327 27.75 14.42 -0.85
CA GLY A 327 28.20 15.60 -0.12
C GLY A 327 27.44 15.76 1.21
N LYS A 328 26.12 15.60 1.20
CA LYS A 328 25.28 15.64 2.42
C LYS A 328 25.66 14.53 3.40
N VAL A 329 25.81 13.30 2.93
CA VAL A 329 26.19 12.14 3.76
C VAL A 329 27.55 12.37 4.45
N ILE A 330 28.54 12.87 3.73
CA ILE A 330 29.87 13.16 4.29
C ILE A 330 29.80 14.26 5.35
N LEU A 331 29.03 15.33 5.10
CA LEU A 331 28.85 16.40 6.08
C LEU A 331 28.13 15.90 7.34
N GLN A 332 27.12 15.04 7.18
CA GLN A 332 26.41 14.43 8.29
C GLN A 332 27.34 13.53 9.13
N GLY A 333 28.22 12.76 8.48
CA GLY A 333 29.19 11.91 9.17
C GLY A 333 30.19 12.70 9.99
N LYS A 334 30.76 13.76 9.40
CA LYS A 334 31.66 14.67 10.14
C LYS A 334 31.00 15.29 11.36
N LYS A 335 29.70 15.62 11.26
CA LYS A 335 28.94 16.17 12.39
C LYS A 335 28.75 15.12 13.49
N GLN A 336 28.36 13.89 13.14
CA GLN A 336 28.22 12.79 14.10
C GLN A 336 29.55 12.46 14.79
N ASP A 337 30.66 12.42 14.05
CA ASP A 337 32.00 12.18 14.60
C ASP A 337 32.43 13.28 15.57
N ALA A 338 32.16 14.55 15.21
CA ALA A 338 32.47 15.69 16.06
C ALA A 338 31.64 15.69 17.37
N GLU A 339 30.34 15.37 17.28
CA GLU A 339 29.45 15.23 18.43
C GLU A 339 29.89 14.08 19.34
N LEU A 340 30.23 12.92 18.76
CA LEU A 340 30.76 11.77 19.50
C LEU A 340 32.08 12.13 20.20
N ALA A 341 33.02 12.76 19.50
CA ALA A 341 34.30 13.18 20.08
C ALA A 341 34.10 14.19 21.22
N GLN A 342 33.16 15.14 21.08
CA GLN A 342 32.82 16.08 22.15
C GLN A 342 32.19 15.36 23.35
N GLY A 343 31.31 14.38 23.11
CA GLY A 343 30.70 13.56 24.16
C GLY A 343 31.75 12.77 24.94
N LEU A 344 32.68 12.11 24.23
CA LEU A 344 33.78 11.37 24.85
C LEU A 344 34.69 12.26 25.70
N ARG A 345 35.02 13.47 25.21
CA ARG A 345 35.80 14.44 25.99
C ARG A 345 35.13 14.86 27.29
N LYS A 346 33.79 14.98 27.31
CA LYS A 346 33.06 15.31 28.55
C LYS A 346 32.98 14.15 29.53
N MET A 347 33.01 12.91 29.04
CA MET A 347 32.91 11.71 29.88
C MET A 347 34.26 11.26 30.46
N PHE A 348 35.36 11.56 29.77
CA PHE A 348 36.70 11.02 30.10
C PHE A 348 37.82 12.06 30.19
N GLY A 349 37.55 13.34 29.95
CA GLY A 349 38.50 14.45 30.05
C GLY A 349 38.24 15.31 31.27
#